data_AF-A0A963TP01-F1
#
_entry.id   AF-A0A963TP01-F1
#
_cell.length_a   1.000
_cell.length_b   1.000
_cell.length_c   1.000
_cell.angle_alpha   90.00
_cell.angle_beta   90.00
_cell.angle_gamma   90.00
#
_symmetry.space_group_name_H-M   'P 1'
#
loop_
_entity.id
_entity.type
_entity.pdbx_description
1 polymer ?
#
loop_
_entity_poly.entity_id
_entity_poly.type
_entity_poly.pdbx_seq_one_letter_code
_entity_poly.pdbx_strand_id
1 'polypeptide(L)'
;MDQFLSKVNARVLAGVPDGFDAMILAGRARDAGRDATLHVARDEQRMMGLAELAAFFAPEIEIVTLPAWDCLPYDRVSPHPDVVARRIDALAQLTQPPASGQHRIVITTASAVLQRLPKPEAMAGGGTILKPGSNIGLETLTALLTVGGYNRADQVMEPGEYAVRGGLIDIYPPGVAEPVRIDLFGDEIEKIRSFDPVTQRTTGESEFVTLHPVSEIILAPDNVARFRSRYRELFGAVNEGDALYEAVSQGQRFLGMEHWLPLFHDGMATIFDYLPTASISLDHDIEEAVGTRLETVRDYYEARKSVDQSKTVTDAGMIYHPIPPDLLYLSGDEWIKQLGPRAVTVFRPYAAADIGGNEDAGGRTGREFADVRARPNENVYEAFANHVRAEHGKGRRVILACFSVGSRNRICGVLNEHGLTDIIEVDTWSEVEAAPAGQLIAITLGVERGFVTPSLTLVTEQDVLGDRLVRSARKRRKADAFIAEAGQLNEGDLVVHVEHGIGRYDGLETLTVGGAPHDCLR
;
A
#
# COMPACT_ATOMS: atom_id res chain seq x y z
N MET A 1 27.69 -10.20 -3.40
CA MET A 1 26.53 -10.62 -4.19
C MET A 1 26.37 -12.14 -4.16
N ASP A 2 27.36 -12.91 -4.64
CA ASP A 2 27.33 -14.40 -4.61
C ASP A 2 27.12 -15.03 -3.23
N GLN A 3 27.55 -14.36 -2.16
CA GLN A 3 27.43 -14.88 -0.81
C GLN A 3 25.99 -14.94 -0.30
N PHE A 4 25.11 -14.02 -0.69
CA PHE A 4 23.70 -14.08 -0.30
C PHE A 4 22.99 -15.20 -1.07
N LEU A 5 23.10 -15.17 -2.41
CA LEU A 5 22.46 -16.14 -3.30
C LEU A 5 22.83 -17.59 -2.93
N SER A 6 24.10 -17.84 -2.61
CA SER A 6 24.57 -19.17 -2.16
C SER A 6 24.00 -19.57 -0.80
N LYS A 7 23.92 -18.65 0.18
CA LYS A 7 23.38 -18.93 1.51
C LYS A 7 21.90 -19.32 1.49
N VAL A 8 21.13 -18.82 0.53
CA VAL A 8 19.69 -19.12 0.40
C VAL A 8 19.36 -20.06 -0.76
N ASN A 9 20.38 -20.60 -1.44
CA ASN A 9 20.25 -21.44 -2.64
C ASN A 9 19.30 -20.82 -3.70
N ALA A 10 19.40 -19.50 -3.89
CA ALA A 10 18.54 -18.77 -4.82
C ALA A 10 18.93 -19.04 -6.27
N ARG A 11 17.90 -19.20 -7.12
CA ARG A 11 18.05 -19.15 -8.58
C ARG A 11 17.99 -17.69 -9.04
N VAL A 12 18.82 -17.33 -10.02
CA VAL A 12 18.73 -16.01 -10.67
C VAL A 12 17.99 -16.16 -11.98
N LEU A 13 16.95 -15.37 -12.19
CA LEU A 13 16.26 -15.24 -13.46
C LEU A 13 16.59 -13.86 -14.05
N ALA A 14 17.39 -13.86 -15.10
CA ALA A 14 17.81 -12.66 -15.81
C ALA A 14 16.78 -12.24 -16.87
N GLY A 15 16.93 -11.05 -17.44
CA GLY A 15 16.04 -10.52 -18.48
C GLY A 15 14.63 -10.24 -17.97
N VAL A 16 14.52 -9.75 -16.73
CA VAL A 16 13.24 -9.43 -16.08
C VAL A 16 13.24 -7.93 -15.72
N PRO A 17 13.06 -7.03 -16.71
CA PRO A 17 12.89 -5.60 -16.43
C PRO A 17 11.59 -5.33 -15.69
N ASP A 18 11.52 -4.16 -15.04
CA ASP A 18 10.30 -3.68 -14.40
C ASP A 18 9.14 -3.64 -15.41
N GLY A 19 7.98 -4.14 -15.00
CA GLY A 19 6.81 -4.31 -15.87
C GLY A 19 6.63 -5.75 -16.34
N PHE A 20 7.71 -6.36 -16.85
CA PHE A 20 7.65 -7.75 -17.32
C PHE A 20 7.59 -8.77 -16.18
N ASP A 21 8.17 -8.43 -15.04
CA ASP A 21 8.14 -9.24 -13.83
C ASP A 21 6.72 -9.57 -13.36
N ALA A 22 5.74 -8.67 -13.57
CA ALA A 22 4.34 -8.94 -13.29
C ALA A 22 3.80 -10.14 -14.09
N MET A 23 4.14 -10.23 -15.38
CA MET A 23 3.76 -11.35 -16.24
C MET A 23 4.48 -12.64 -15.83
N ILE A 24 5.75 -12.54 -15.43
CA ILE A 24 6.52 -13.68 -14.92
C ILE A 24 5.92 -14.21 -13.61
N LEU A 25 5.52 -13.33 -12.69
CA LEU A 25 4.87 -13.72 -11.45
C LEU A 25 3.52 -14.38 -11.70
N ALA A 26 2.72 -13.84 -12.61
CA ALA A 26 1.46 -14.45 -13.01
C ALA A 26 1.66 -15.87 -13.58
N GLY A 27 2.61 -16.04 -14.53
CA GLY A 27 2.94 -17.35 -15.09
C GLY A 27 3.40 -18.34 -14.00
N ARG A 28 4.28 -17.90 -13.10
CA ARG A 28 4.76 -18.74 -12.00
C ARG A 28 3.68 -19.12 -11.00
N ALA A 29 2.74 -18.22 -10.74
CA ALA A 29 1.61 -18.50 -9.86
C ALA A 29 0.71 -19.60 -10.47
N ARG A 30 0.47 -19.58 -11.79
CA ARG A 30 -0.28 -20.63 -12.51
C ARG A 30 0.46 -21.97 -12.56
N ASP A 31 1.78 -21.93 -12.77
CA ASP A 31 2.60 -23.14 -12.91
C ASP A 31 2.90 -23.82 -11.57
N ALA A 32 2.81 -23.08 -10.47
CA ALA A 32 3.03 -23.63 -9.15
C ALA A 32 1.83 -24.52 -8.77
N GLY A 33 2.10 -25.81 -8.50
CA GLY A 33 1.19 -26.68 -7.75
C GLY A 33 1.07 -26.28 -6.27
N ARG A 34 1.10 -24.97 -5.99
CA ARG A 34 1.08 -24.33 -4.68
C ARG A 34 0.06 -23.21 -4.72
N ASP A 35 -0.59 -22.97 -3.59
CA ASP A 35 -1.71 -22.03 -3.53
C ASP A 35 -1.24 -20.55 -3.51
N ALA A 36 0.04 -20.27 -3.23
CA ALA A 36 0.56 -18.91 -3.13
C ALA A 36 2.01 -18.72 -3.64
N THR A 37 2.29 -17.53 -4.15
CA THR A 37 3.63 -17.01 -4.42
C THR A 37 3.85 -15.71 -3.66
N LEU A 38 4.98 -15.57 -2.97
CA LEU A 38 5.40 -14.34 -2.30
C LEU A 38 6.42 -13.60 -3.17
N HIS A 39 6.16 -12.34 -3.49
CA HIS A 39 7.13 -11.43 -4.07
C HIS A 39 7.54 -10.36 -3.04
N VAL A 40 8.85 -10.13 -2.89
CA VAL A 40 9.40 -9.07 -2.04
C VAL A 40 9.98 -7.98 -2.93
N ALA A 41 9.26 -6.87 -3.03
CA ALA A 41 9.66 -5.66 -3.73
C ALA A 41 10.70 -4.87 -2.91
N ARG A 42 11.57 -4.12 -3.59
CA ARG A 42 12.57 -3.28 -2.92
C ARG A 42 11.97 -2.15 -2.07
N ASP A 43 10.81 -1.61 -2.48
CA ASP A 43 10.11 -0.52 -1.80
C ASP A 43 8.59 -0.52 -2.05
N GLU A 44 7.88 0.43 -1.43
CA GLU A 44 6.42 0.57 -1.50
C GLU A 44 5.94 1.01 -2.90
N GLN A 45 6.66 1.91 -3.58
CA GLN A 45 6.30 2.36 -4.93
C GLN A 45 6.32 1.18 -5.89
N ARG A 46 7.36 0.34 -5.78
CA ARG A 46 7.51 -0.85 -6.58
C ARG A 46 6.44 -1.91 -6.30
N MET A 47 6.11 -2.12 -5.02
CA MET A 47 5.03 -3.02 -4.62
C MET A 47 3.68 -2.60 -5.23
N MET A 48 3.33 -1.31 -5.11
CA MET A 48 2.07 -0.79 -5.66
C MET A 48 1.99 -0.94 -7.19
N GLY A 49 3.04 -0.51 -7.90
CA GLY A 49 3.07 -0.62 -9.36
C GLY A 49 3.04 -2.08 -9.84
N LEU A 50 3.73 -2.99 -9.15
CA LEU A 50 3.70 -4.41 -9.46
C LEU A 50 2.33 -5.04 -9.21
N ALA A 51 1.64 -4.66 -8.14
CA ALA A 51 0.30 -5.14 -7.84
C ALA A 51 -0.72 -4.71 -8.90
N GLU A 52 -0.69 -3.45 -9.33
CA GLU A 52 -1.55 -2.94 -10.41
C GLU A 52 -1.31 -3.71 -11.71
N LEU A 53 -0.05 -3.90 -12.09
CA LEU A 53 0.33 -4.65 -13.28
C LEU A 53 -0.07 -6.12 -13.21
N ALA A 54 0.18 -6.79 -12.09
CA ALA A 54 -0.18 -8.19 -11.91
C ALA A 54 -1.70 -8.40 -12.00
N ALA A 55 -2.48 -7.51 -11.38
CA ALA A 55 -3.94 -7.53 -11.47
C ALA A 55 -4.43 -7.27 -12.91
N PHE A 56 -3.75 -6.43 -13.67
CA PHE A 56 -4.08 -6.18 -15.08
C PHE A 56 -3.77 -7.41 -15.96
N PHE A 57 -2.58 -8.00 -15.85
CA PHE A 57 -2.14 -9.13 -16.69
C PHE A 57 -2.78 -10.47 -16.31
N ALA A 58 -3.25 -10.62 -15.07
CA ALA A 58 -3.82 -11.85 -14.56
C ALA A 58 -4.99 -11.57 -13.60
N PRO A 59 -6.14 -11.07 -14.11
CA PRO A 59 -7.30 -10.72 -13.30
C PRO A 59 -7.94 -11.91 -12.58
N GLU A 60 -7.60 -13.14 -12.98
CA GLU A 60 -8.03 -14.38 -12.32
C GLU A 60 -7.23 -14.74 -11.07
N ILE A 61 -6.08 -14.10 -10.85
CA ILE A 61 -5.18 -14.34 -9.72
C ILE A 61 -5.51 -13.35 -8.59
N GLU A 62 -5.63 -13.86 -7.37
CA GLU A 62 -5.83 -13.02 -6.20
C GLU A 62 -4.51 -12.30 -5.84
N ILE A 63 -4.54 -10.96 -5.84
CA ILE A 63 -3.38 -10.13 -5.47
C ILE A 63 -3.59 -9.58 -4.06
N VAL A 64 -2.68 -9.93 -3.15
CA VAL A 64 -2.67 -9.42 -1.77
C VAL A 64 -1.42 -8.57 -1.57
N THR A 65 -1.57 -7.34 -1.07
CA THR A 65 -0.43 -6.46 -0.76
C THR A 65 -0.26 -6.30 0.74
N LEU A 66 0.96 -6.51 1.25
CA LEU A 66 1.30 -6.24 2.65
C LEU A 66 2.29 -5.07 2.73
N PRO A 67 1.80 -3.83 2.96
CA PRO A 67 2.66 -2.65 3.02
C PRO A 67 3.49 -2.61 4.31
N ALA A 68 4.56 -1.83 4.31
CA ALA A 68 5.28 -1.49 5.53
C ALA A 68 4.51 -0.44 6.34
N TRP A 69 4.84 -0.27 7.62
CA TRP A 69 4.45 0.95 8.33
C TRP A 69 5.11 2.16 7.65
N ASP A 70 4.35 3.26 7.56
CA ASP A 70 4.76 4.54 6.98
C ASP A 70 5.40 5.49 8.01
N CYS A 71 5.79 4.96 9.17
CA CYS A 71 6.59 5.63 10.18
C CYS A 71 8.01 5.04 10.28
N LEU A 72 8.91 5.78 10.91
CA LEU A 72 10.29 5.33 11.12
C LEU A 72 10.36 4.20 12.19
N PRO A 73 11.41 3.37 12.22
CA PRO A 73 11.63 2.49 13.37
C PRO A 73 11.75 3.32 14.65
N TYR A 74 11.08 2.87 15.71
CA TYR A 74 11.12 3.53 17.01
C TYR A 74 10.69 5.00 16.98
N ASP A 75 9.70 5.29 16.14
CA ASP A 75 9.07 6.60 16.07
C ASP A 75 8.17 6.84 17.30
N ARG A 76 7.78 8.09 17.48
CA ARG A 76 6.76 8.52 18.46
C ARG A 76 5.41 8.78 17.78
N VAL A 77 5.34 8.53 16.48
CA VAL A 77 4.14 8.66 15.65
C VAL A 77 3.67 7.26 15.29
N SER A 78 2.36 7.03 15.39
CA SER A 78 1.75 5.78 14.93
C SER A 78 1.72 5.73 13.41
N PRO A 79 1.83 4.55 12.77
CA PRO A 79 1.54 4.41 11.36
C PRO A 79 0.13 4.92 11.02
N HIS A 80 -0.05 5.42 9.80
CA HIS A 80 -1.33 5.96 9.37
C HIS A 80 -2.42 4.87 9.43
N PRO A 81 -3.65 5.18 9.89
CA PRO A 81 -4.74 4.20 10.01
C PRO A 81 -4.96 3.39 8.72
N ASP A 82 -5.01 4.04 7.56
CA ASP A 82 -5.15 3.37 6.26
C ASP A 82 -4.06 2.31 5.99
N VAL A 83 -2.81 2.57 6.40
CA VAL A 83 -1.71 1.63 6.22
C VAL A 83 -1.87 0.43 7.14
N VAL A 84 -2.14 0.67 8.43
CA VAL A 84 -2.39 -0.38 9.42
C VAL A 84 -3.53 -1.27 8.96
N ALA A 85 -4.55 -0.66 8.39
CA ALA A 85 -5.77 -1.36 8.14
C ALA A 85 -5.74 -2.13 6.80
N ARG A 86 -5.01 -1.65 5.79
CA ARG A 86 -4.56 -2.48 4.65
C ARG A 86 -3.75 -3.69 5.10
N ARG A 87 -2.89 -3.53 6.13
CA ARG A 87 -2.11 -4.65 6.68
C ARG A 87 -3.02 -5.66 7.38
N ILE A 88 -3.97 -5.23 8.19
CA ILE A 88 -4.89 -6.15 8.87
C ILE A 88 -5.75 -6.91 7.86
N ASP A 89 -6.29 -6.23 6.86
CA ASP A 89 -7.04 -6.88 5.77
C ASP A 89 -6.17 -7.93 5.05
N ALA A 90 -4.95 -7.57 4.66
CA ALA A 90 -4.02 -8.52 4.06
C ALA A 90 -3.75 -9.72 4.98
N LEU A 91 -3.43 -9.51 6.25
CA LEU A 91 -3.15 -10.61 7.19
C LEU A 91 -4.38 -11.50 7.43
N ALA A 92 -5.57 -10.91 7.53
CA ALA A 92 -6.82 -11.65 7.64
C ALA A 92 -7.07 -12.51 6.41
N GLN A 93 -6.90 -11.95 5.20
CA GLN A 93 -6.99 -12.70 3.93
C GLN A 93 -5.98 -13.85 3.87
N LEU A 94 -4.74 -13.63 4.35
CA LEU A 94 -3.71 -14.66 4.40
C LEU A 94 -4.01 -15.81 5.39
N THR A 95 -4.94 -15.63 6.33
CA THR A 95 -5.38 -16.74 7.20
C THR A 95 -6.34 -17.71 6.49
N GLN A 96 -6.93 -17.27 5.37
CA GLN A 96 -7.84 -18.07 4.57
C GLN A 96 -7.11 -18.59 3.33
N PRO A 97 -7.36 -19.83 2.88
CA PRO A 97 -6.89 -20.27 1.58
C PRO A 97 -7.53 -19.42 0.47
N PRO A 98 -6.87 -19.26 -0.69
CA PRO A 98 -7.52 -18.68 -1.86
C PRO A 98 -8.74 -19.51 -2.26
N ALA A 99 -9.66 -18.91 -3.02
CA ALA A 99 -10.83 -19.62 -3.51
C ALA A 99 -10.43 -20.85 -4.34
N SER A 100 -11.26 -21.90 -4.32
CA SER A 100 -10.95 -23.15 -5.01
C SER A 100 -10.61 -22.93 -6.49
N GLY A 101 -9.39 -23.28 -6.89
CA GLY A 101 -8.90 -23.14 -8.25
C GLY A 101 -8.32 -21.76 -8.59
N GLN A 102 -8.27 -20.83 -7.63
CA GLN A 102 -7.54 -19.57 -7.76
C GLN A 102 -6.13 -19.69 -7.18
N HIS A 103 -5.19 -18.98 -7.81
CA HIS A 103 -3.85 -18.79 -7.29
C HIS A 103 -3.76 -17.43 -6.59
N ARG A 104 -2.83 -17.32 -5.63
CA ARG A 104 -2.57 -16.08 -4.91
C ARG A 104 -1.15 -15.58 -5.16
N ILE A 105 -1.01 -14.28 -5.44
CA ILE A 105 0.27 -13.58 -5.38
C ILE A 105 0.21 -12.61 -4.20
N VAL A 106 1.14 -12.77 -3.26
CA VAL A 106 1.35 -11.85 -2.15
C VAL A 106 2.55 -10.98 -2.49
N ILE A 107 2.38 -9.67 -2.47
CA ILE A 107 3.45 -8.70 -2.74
C ILE A 107 3.68 -7.89 -1.47
N THR A 108 4.93 -7.85 -1.00
CA THR A 108 5.33 -7.07 0.17
C THR A 108 6.62 -6.32 -0.14
N THR A 109 7.15 -5.56 0.83
CA THR A 109 8.37 -4.77 0.68
C THR A 109 9.51 -5.32 1.52
N ALA A 110 10.75 -4.93 1.20
CA ALA A 110 11.92 -5.20 2.03
C ALA A 110 11.72 -4.72 3.49
N SER A 111 11.02 -3.61 3.69
CA SER A 111 10.71 -3.07 5.02
C SER A 111 9.67 -3.90 5.78
N ALA A 112 8.62 -4.33 5.10
CA ALA A 112 7.52 -5.09 5.70
C ALA A 112 7.91 -6.55 5.98
N VAL A 113 8.67 -7.19 5.08
CA VAL A 113 9.05 -8.60 5.20
C VAL A 113 9.95 -8.88 6.42
N LEU A 114 10.73 -7.87 6.83
CA LEU A 114 11.61 -7.95 8.00
C LEU A 114 10.87 -7.69 9.30
N GLN A 115 9.67 -7.11 9.27
CA GLN A 115 8.90 -6.82 10.46
C GLN A 115 8.13 -8.07 10.91
N ARG A 116 8.23 -8.40 12.20
CA ARG A 116 7.43 -9.46 12.82
C ARG A 116 5.98 -9.02 12.94
N LEU A 117 5.09 -10.00 12.80
CA LEU A 117 3.64 -9.80 12.70
C LEU A 117 2.94 -10.50 13.88
N PRO A 118 1.71 -10.10 14.23
CA PRO A 118 0.84 -10.92 15.05
C PRO A 118 0.73 -12.34 14.46
N LYS A 119 0.52 -13.34 15.29
CA LYS A 119 0.35 -14.72 14.81
C LYS A 119 -0.95 -14.89 14.01
N PRO A 120 -1.02 -15.83 13.05
CA PRO A 120 -2.22 -16.06 12.26
C PRO A 120 -3.48 -16.24 13.10
N GLU A 121 -3.41 -16.90 14.27
CA GLU A 121 -4.57 -17.11 15.14
C GLU A 121 -5.14 -15.80 15.70
N ALA A 122 -4.29 -14.79 15.91
CA ALA A 122 -4.72 -13.47 16.33
C ALA A 122 -5.43 -12.69 15.21
N MET A 123 -5.17 -13.03 13.94
CA MET A 123 -5.76 -12.37 12.77
C MET A 123 -6.95 -13.15 12.17
N ALA A 124 -7.02 -14.48 12.39
CA ALA A 124 -8.01 -15.38 11.78
C ALA A 124 -9.46 -15.17 12.23
N GLY A 125 -9.68 -14.51 13.37
CA GLY A 125 -11.01 -14.19 13.91
C GLY A 125 -11.46 -12.74 13.68
N GLY A 126 -10.71 -11.95 12.92
CA GLY A 126 -10.76 -10.49 12.96
C GLY A 126 -11.82 -9.84 12.09
N GLY A 127 -12.99 -10.44 11.85
CA GLY A 127 -14.02 -9.83 10.99
C GLY A 127 -15.43 -10.14 11.47
N THR A 128 -16.15 -9.14 11.98
CA THR A 128 -17.57 -9.31 12.30
C THR A 128 -18.40 -8.89 11.09
N ILE A 129 -19.04 -9.86 10.43
CA ILE A 129 -19.95 -9.59 9.32
C ILE A 129 -21.31 -9.16 9.90
N LEU A 130 -21.72 -7.95 9.56
CA LEU A 130 -23.02 -7.39 9.90
C LEU A 130 -23.88 -7.30 8.66
N LYS A 131 -25.13 -7.73 8.76
CA LYS A 131 -26.13 -7.70 7.69
C LYS A 131 -27.44 -7.10 8.20
N PRO A 132 -28.29 -6.53 7.34
CA PRO A 132 -29.69 -6.30 7.67
C PRO A 132 -30.32 -7.56 8.31
N GLY A 133 -31.03 -7.38 9.43
CA GLY A 133 -31.60 -8.43 10.28
C GLY A 133 -30.68 -8.98 11.37
N SER A 134 -29.42 -8.51 11.47
CA SER A 134 -28.53 -8.93 12.57
C SER A 134 -28.99 -8.32 13.90
N ASN A 135 -29.06 -9.14 14.95
CA ASN A 135 -29.43 -8.70 16.30
C ASN A 135 -28.17 -8.26 17.08
N ILE A 136 -27.80 -6.99 16.90
CA ILE A 136 -26.70 -6.32 17.61
C ILE A 136 -27.11 -4.88 17.92
N GLY A 137 -27.31 -4.59 19.21
CA GLY A 137 -27.63 -3.25 19.68
C GLY A 137 -26.45 -2.27 19.61
N LEU A 138 -26.78 -0.99 19.73
CA LEU A 138 -25.82 0.12 19.64
C LEU A 138 -24.68 0.00 20.66
N GLU A 139 -24.96 -0.42 21.89
CA GLU A 139 -23.96 -0.60 22.95
C GLU A 139 -22.95 -1.68 22.59
N THR A 140 -23.43 -2.86 22.17
CA THR A 140 -22.58 -3.99 21.77
C THR A 140 -21.73 -3.63 20.56
N LEU A 141 -22.32 -2.96 19.57
CA LEU A 141 -21.59 -2.53 18.38
C LEU A 141 -20.53 -1.47 18.70
N THR A 142 -20.83 -0.51 19.58
CA THR A 142 -19.85 0.48 20.05
C THR A 142 -18.71 -0.17 20.82
N ALA A 143 -19.00 -1.16 21.68
CA ALA A 143 -17.98 -1.91 22.40
C ALA A 143 -17.09 -2.70 21.43
N LEU A 144 -17.67 -3.32 20.40
CA LEU A 144 -16.93 -4.04 19.37
C LEU A 144 -15.98 -3.12 18.60
N LEU A 145 -16.45 -1.94 18.19
CA LEU A 145 -15.63 -0.93 17.50
C LEU A 145 -14.50 -0.42 18.39
N THR A 146 -14.78 -0.15 19.66
CA THR A 146 -13.77 0.28 20.65
C THR A 146 -12.68 -0.78 20.83
N VAL A 147 -13.07 -2.05 20.99
CA VAL A 147 -12.12 -3.17 21.09
C VAL A 147 -11.34 -3.34 19.79
N GLY A 148 -11.99 -3.17 18.64
CA GLY A 148 -11.36 -3.17 17.32
C GLY A 148 -10.41 -2.00 17.07
N GLY A 149 -10.35 -1.03 17.98
CA GLY A 149 -9.45 0.13 17.92
C GLY A 149 -9.99 1.32 17.13
N TYR A 150 -11.28 1.35 16.79
CA TYR A 150 -11.90 2.47 16.08
C TYR A 150 -11.96 3.71 16.99
N ASN A 151 -11.76 4.87 16.38
CA ASN A 151 -11.83 6.16 17.05
C ASN A 151 -13.26 6.71 16.95
N ARG A 152 -13.79 7.15 18.09
CA ARG A 152 -15.09 7.84 18.10
C ARG A 152 -14.92 9.28 17.64
N ALA A 153 -15.69 9.69 16.65
CA ALA A 153 -15.72 11.04 16.11
C ALA A 153 -17.14 11.61 16.14
N ASP A 154 -17.27 12.92 15.98
CA ASP A 154 -18.57 13.59 15.80
C ASP A 154 -19.15 13.34 14.39
N GLN A 155 -18.24 13.16 13.43
CA GLN A 155 -18.54 12.87 12.04
C GLN A 155 -17.45 11.99 11.48
N VAL A 156 -17.85 10.96 10.74
CA VAL A 156 -16.93 10.04 10.08
C VAL A 156 -16.42 10.66 8.78
N MET A 157 -15.11 10.86 8.70
CA MET A 157 -14.38 11.42 7.57
C MET A 157 -13.29 10.47 7.07
N GLU A 158 -12.64 9.74 7.98
CA GLU A 158 -11.47 8.91 7.70
C GLU A 158 -11.67 7.44 8.10
N PRO A 159 -11.00 6.49 7.43
CA PRO A 159 -11.04 5.08 7.82
C PRO A 159 -10.60 4.86 9.27
N GLY A 160 -11.32 3.98 9.97
CA GLY A 160 -11.12 3.70 11.39
C GLY A 160 -11.89 4.62 12.33
N GLU A 161 -12.70 5.54 11.81
CA GLU A 161 -13.63 6.34 12.62
C GLU A 161 -15.02 5.73 12.70
N TYR A 162 -15.73 6.05 13.79
CA TYR A 162 -17.16 5.85 13.90
C TYR A 162 -17.85 7.02 14.62
N ALA A 163 -19.11 7.29 14.26
CA ALA A 163 -19.94 8.31 14.89
C ALA A 163 -21.33 7.75 15.20
N VAL A 164 -21.88 8.13 16.36
CA VAL A 164 -23.19 7.66 16.83
C VAL A 164 -24.18 8.81 16.80
N ARG A 165 -25.33 8.62 16.12
CA ARG A 165 -26.37 9.63 15.92
C ARG A 165 -27.75 9.03 16.17
N GLY A 166 -28.17 8.99 17.43
CA GLY A 166 -29.43 8.34 17.81
C GLY A 166 -29.41 6.84 17.52
N GLY A 167 -30.33 6.36 16.67
CA GLY A 167 -30.36 4.97 16.20
C GLY A 167 -29.43 4.67 15.02
N LEU A 168 -28.64 5.65 14.56
CA LEU A 168 -27.69 5.48 13.47
C LEU A 168 -26.27 5.36 14.01
N ILE A 169 -25.47 4.53 13.37
CA ILE A 169 -24.03 4.52 13.55
C ILE A 169 -23.34 4.58 12.18
N ASP A 170 -22.55 5.63 12.00
CA ASP A 170 -21.66 5.80 10.85
C ASP A 170 -20.33 5.14 11.21
N ILE A 171 -19.80 4.34 10.31
CA ILE A 171 -18.53 3.63 10.50
C ILE A 171 -17.77 3.72 9.19
N TYR A 172 -16.47 3.99 9.25
CA TYR A 172 -15.59 3.83 8.10
C TYR A 172 -14.69 2.61 8.31
N PRO A 173 -15.12 1.41 7.87
CA PRO A 173 -14.26 0.25 7.91
C PRO A 173 -13.02 0.51 7.05
N PRO A 174 -11.89 -0.07 7.41
CA PRO A 174 -10.73 0.01 6.54
C PRO A 174 -10.86 -0.88 5.32
N GLY A 175 -10.14 -0.53 4.25
CA GLY A 175 -10.08 -1.32 3.02
C GLY A 175 -11.30 -1.19 2.11
N VAL A 176 -12.35 -0.47 2.52
CA VAL A 176 -13.50 -0.16 1.66
C VAL A 176 -13.40 1.26 1.09
N ALA A 177 -14.00 1.48 -0.07
CA ALA A 177 -13.94 2.76 -0.77
C ALA A 177 -14.82 3.86 -0.15
N GLU A 178 -15.88 3.47 0.55
CA GLU A 178 -16.86 4.38 1.16
C GLU A 178 -17.24 3.89 2.57
N PRO A 179 -17.45 4.80 3.54
CA PRO A 179 -18.01 4.46 4.84
C PRO A 179 -19.46 4.00 4.73
N VAL A 180 -19.93 3.33 5.79
CA VAL A 180 -21.31 2.82 5.89
C VAL A 180 -22.05 3.46 7.06
N ARG A 181 -23.34 3.69 6.84
CA ARG A 181 -24.33 4.08 7.85
C ARG A 181 -25.21 2.88 8.15
N ILE A 182 -25.17 2.42 9.39
CA ILE A 182 -26.01 1.34 9.89
C ILE A 182 -27.20 1.96 10.64
N ASP A 183 -28.41 1.58 10.21
CA ASP A 183 -29.69 2.01 10.79
C ASP A 183 -30.19 0.92 11.73
N LEU A 184 -30.33 1.23 13.03
CA LEU A 184 -30.75 0.29 14.07
C LEU A 184 -32.19 0.58 14.51
N PHE A 185 -33.01 -0.46 14.59
CA PHE A 185 -34.31 -0.43 15.23
C PHE A 185 -34.27 -1.28 16.51
N GLY A 186 -34.06 -0.62 17.65
CA GLY A 186 -33.76 -1.32 18.90
C GLY A 186 -32.40 -2.01 18.81
N ASP A 187 -32.41 -3.34 18.91
CA ASP A 187 -31.20 -4.17 18.81
C ASP A 187 -31.03 -4.84 17.43
N GLU A 188 -31.84 -4.49 16.44
CA GLU A 188 -31.78 -5.08 15.10
C GLU A 188 -31.26 -4.09 14.06
N ILE A 189 -30.35 -4.53 13.18
CA ILE A 189 -29.93 -3.75 12.01
C ILE A 189 -31.05 -3.76 10.97
N GLU A 190 -31.68 -2.63 10.71
CA GLU A 190 -32.70 -2.50 9.67
C GLU A 190 -32.06 -2.39 8.28
N LYS A 191 -31.10 -1.48 8.12
CA LYS A 191 -30.48 -1.15 6.83
C LYS A 191 -29.02 -0.77 6.97
N ILE A 192 -28.25 -1.03 5.92
CA ILE A 192 -26.86 -0.59 5.77
C ILE A 192 -26.75 0.19 4.46
N ARG A 193 -26.18 1.39 4.52
CA ARG A 193 -26.06 2.28 3.35
C ARG A 193 -24.65 2.84 3.25
N SER A 194 -24.06 2.83 2.05
CA SER A 194 -22.82 3.57 1.80
C SER A 194 -23.09 5.06 1.70
N PHE A 195 -22.13 5.89 2.10
CA PHE A 195 -22.25 7.34 1.98
C PHE A 195 -20.90 8.00 1.63
N ASP A 196 -20.95 9.16 1.01
CA ASP A 196 -19.75 9.95 0.72
C ASP A 196 -19.29 10.67 2.00
N PRO A 197 -18.04 10.45 2.48
CA PRO A 197 -17.56 10.97 3.76
C PRO A 197 -17.51 12.50 3.79
N VAL A 198 -17.40 13.17 2.65
CA VAL A 198 -17.31 14.63 2.58
C VAL A 198 -18.71 15.25 2.59
N THR A 199 -19.59 14.78 1.71
CA THR A 199 -20.94 15.33 1.56
C THR A 199 -21.95 14.79 2.56
N GLN A 200 -21.61 13.69 3.25
CA GLN A 200 -22.45 12.96 4.21
C GLN A 200 -23.76 12.43 3.61
N ARG A 201 -23.81 12.29 2.28
CA ARG A 201 -24.98 11.82 1.53
C ARG A 201 -24.82 10.36 1.16
N THR A 202 -25.92 9.63 1.29
CA THR A 202 -26.02 8.24 0.82
C THR A 202 -25.67 8.12 -0.65
N THR A 203 -24.80 7.17 -0.97
CA THR A 203 -24.35 6.84 -2.33
C THR A 203 -24.98 5.54 -2.83
N GLY A 204 -25.30 4.60 -1.92
CA GLY A 204 -25.92 3.32 -2.27
C GLY A 204 -26.38 2.52 -1.06
N GLU A 205 -26.99 1.36 -1.31
CA GLU A 205 -27.30 0.35 -0.28
C GLU A 205 -26.21 -0.71 -0.24
N SER A 206 -25.98 -1.30 0.94
CA SER A 206 -25.05 -2.41 1.12
C SER A 206 -25.74 -3.62 1.74
N GLU A 207 -25.47 -4.81 1.22
CA GLU A 207 -26.04 -6.06 1.74
C GLU A 207 -25.38 -6.51 3.05
N PHE A 208 -24.13 -6.11 3.27
CA PHE A 208 -23.38 -6.42 4.48
C PHE A 208 -22.24 -5.42 4.69
N VAL A 209 -21.65 -5.43 5.88
CA VAL A 209 -20.35 -4.83 6.15
C VAL A 209 -19.53 -5.79 6.99
N THR A 210 -18.25 -5.95 6.68
CA THR A 210 -17.31 -6.68 7.52
C THR A 210 -16.51 -5.69 8.34
N LEU A 211 -16.61 -5.79 9.66
CA LEU A 211 -15.85 -4.97 10.58
C LEU A 211 -14.56 -5.67 10.99
N HIS A 212 -13.45 -5.22 10.41
CA HIS A 212 -12.11 -5.61 10.81
C HIS A 212 -11.57 -4.68 11.89
N PRO A 213 -10.72 -5.16 12.82
CA PRO A 213 -9.91 -4.28 13.65
C PRO A 213 -9.12 -3.30 12.79
N VAL A 214 -8.89 -2.10 13.32
CA VAL A 214 -8.10 -1.04 12.67
C VAL A 214 -6.72 -0.89 13.32
N SER A 215 -6.36 -1.85 14.18
CA SER A 215 -5.12 -1.85 14.95
C SER A 215 -4.56 -3.27 15.07
N GLU A 216 -3.24 -3.42 14.85
CA GLU A 216 -2.51 -4.66 15.14
C GLU A 216 -2.41 -4.92 16.66
N ILE A 217 -2.75 -3.93 17.49
CA ILE A 217 -2.84 -4.01 18.95
C ILE A 217 -4.29 -3.84 19.39
N ILE A 218 -4.82 -4.84 20.11
CA ILE A 218 -6.13 -4.80 20.75
C ILE A 218 -5.92 -4.62 22.26
N LEU A 219 -6.47 -3.55 22.85
CA LEU A 219 -6.34 -3.23 24.28
C LEU A 219 -7.35 -3.99 25.15
N ALA A 220 -7.50 -5.29 24.92
CA ALA A 220 -8.26 -6.16 25.81
C ALA A 220 -7.54 -6.34 27.16
N PRO A 221 -8.25 -6.61 28.27
CA PRO A 221 -7.64 -6.74 29.60
C PRO A 221 -6.43 -7.69 29.66
N ASP A 222 -6.50 -8.83 28.97
CA ASP A 222 -5.41 -9.81 28.93
C ASP A 222 -4.17 -9.30 28.19
N ASN A 223 -4.36 -8.54 27.11
CA ASN A 223 -3.26 -7.95 26.35
C ASN A 223 -2.61 -6.79 27.12
N VAL A 224 -3.40 -5.99 27.84
CA VAL A 224 -2.90 -4.95 28.75
C VAL A 224 -2.10 -5.58 29.90
N ALA A 225 -2.60 -6.65 30.51
CA ALA A 225 -1.89 -7.38 31.56
C ALA A 225 -0.57 -7.96 31.05
N ARG A 226 -0.57 -8.54 29.84
CA ARG A 226 0.63 -9.07 29.17
C ARG A 226 1.66 -7.98 28.92
N PHE A 227 1.24 -6.86 28.34
CA PHE A 227 2.10 -5.69 28.13
C PHE A 227 2.76 -5.28 29.45
N ARG A 228 1.96 -5.08 30.51
CA ARG A 228 2.47 -4.65 31.82
C ARG A 228 3.46 -5.61 32.46
N SER A 229 3.29 -6.93 32.28
CA SER A 229 4.25 -7.93 32.76
C SER A 229 5.56 -7.83 31.98
N ARG A 230 5.48 -7.95 30.66
CA ARG A 230 6.67 -7.99 29.79
C ARG A 230 7.45 -6.68 29.78
N TYR A 231 6.77 -5.55 29.90
CA TYR A 231 7.41 -4.25 30.02
C TYR A 231 8.29 -4.18 31.28
N ARG A 232 7.78 -4.64 32.42
CA ARG A 232 8.55 -4.70 33.69
C ARG A 232 9.66 -5.74 33.66
N GLU A 233 9.46 -6.85 32.95
CA GLU A 233 10.51 -7.86 32.74
C GLU A 233 11.68 -7.30 31.92
N LEU A 234 11.41 -6.48 30.90
CA LEU A 234 12.44 -5.90 30.03
C LEU A 234 13.13 -4.67 30.64
N PHE A 235 12.37 -3.77 31.26
CA PHE A 235 12.87 -2.45 31.66
C PHE A 235 12.97 -2.27 33.19
N GLY A 236 12.43 -3.21 33.98
CA GLY A 236 12.48 -3.15 35.44
C GLY A 236 11.32 -2.38 36.07
N ALA A 237 11.59 -1.72 37.20
CA ALA A 237 10.58 -0.94 37.91
C ALA A 237 10.19 0.30 37.08
N VAL A 238 8.88 0.54 36.94
CA VAL A 238 8.34 1.67 36.20
C VAL A 238 8.50 2.95 37.02
N ASN A 239 9.09 3.98 36.42
CA ASN A 239 9.24 5.30 37.03
C ASN A 239 7.93 6.09 36.92
N GLU A 240 7.70 7.03 37.84
CA GLU A 240 6.61 8.01 37.69
C GLU A 240 6.83 8.84 36.42
N GLY A 241 5.76 9.03 35.62
CA GLY A 241 5.81 9.81 34.37
C GLY A 241 6.10 8.99 33.11
N ASP A 242 6.10 7.66 33.19
CA ASP A 242 6.08 6.79 32.00
C ASP A 242 4.68 6.80 31.36
N ALA A 243 4.45 7.81 30.52
CA ALA A 243 3.15 8.08 29.90
C ALA A 243 2.65 6.92 29.04
N LEU A 244 3.54 6.15 28.40
CA LEU A 244 3.15 4.96 27.64
C LEU A 244 2.60 3.89 28.58
N TYR A 245 3.37 3.54 29.62
CA TYR A 245 2.96 2.50 30.56
C TYR A 245 1.66 2.87 31.29
N GLU A 246 1.52 4.13 31.69
CA GLU A 246 0.32 4.65 32.35
C GLU A 246 -0.91 4.60 31.44
N ALA A 247 -0.80 5.10 30.20
CA ALA A 247 -1.91 5.10 29.23
C ALA A 247 -2.38 3.67 28.91
N VAL A 248 -1.45 2.78 28.56
CA VAL A 248 -1.78 1.38 28.24
C VAL A 248 -2.37 0.66 29.45
N SER A 249 -1.86 0.93 30.66
CA SER A 249 -2.41 0.38 31.91
C SER A 249 -3.85 0.78 32.17
N GLN A 250 -4.30 1.91 31.63
CA GLN A 250 -5.68 2.40 31.70
C GLN A 250 -6.52 1.94 30.49
N GLY A 251 -5.97 1.11 29.61
CA GLY A 251 -6.63 0.68 28.37
C GLY A 251 -6.73 1.79 27.32
N GLN A 252 -5.90 2.83 27.42
CA GLN A 252 -5.87 3.95 26.49
C GLN A 252 -4.77 3.77 25.45
N ARG A 253 -5.01 4.27 24.23
CA ARG A 253 -3.99 4.32 23.18
C ARG A 253 -2.93 5.37 23.50
N PHE A 254 -1.74 5.14 22.96
CA PHE A 254 -0.62 6.08 23.03
C PHE A 254 0.03 6.18 21.65
N LEU A 255 0.45 7.39 21.23
CA LEU A 255 1.03 7.59 19.91
C LEU A 255 2.38 6.85 19.78
N GLY A 256 2.54 6.09 18.71
CA GLY A 256 3.71 5.25 18.45
C GLY A 256 3.77 3.95 19.27
N MET A 257 2.72 3.60 20.04
CA MET A 257 2.69 2.38 20.85
C MET A 257 2.90 1.08 20.05
N GLU A 258 2.68 1.14 18.73
CA GLU A 258 2.93 0.08 17.77
C GLU A 258 4.37 -0.45 17.84
N HIS A 259 5.35 0.38 18.19
CA HIS A 259 6.74 -0.07 18.35
C HIS A 259 6.98 -1.00 19.56
N TRP A 260 5.96 -1.23 20.39
CA TRP A 260 5.95 -2.25 21.45
C TRP A 260 5.02 -3.43 21.15
N LEU A 261 4.58 -3.60 19.90
CA LEU A 261 3.70 -4.67 19.42
C LEU A 261 4.01 -6.06 20.03
N PRO A 262 5.27 -6.53 20.14
CA PRO A 262 5.58 -7.85 20.71
C PRO A 262 5.20 -8.02 22.19
N LEU A 263 5.00 -6.93 22.92
CA LEU A 263 4.59 -6.98 24.33
C LEU A 263 3.09 -7.26 24.49
N PHE A 264 2.29 -7.02 23.44
CA PHE A 264 0.84 -7.24 23.45
C PHE A 264 0.42 -8.64 23.02
N HIS A 265 1.27 -9.38 22.29
CA HIS A 265 0.94 -10.66 21.68
C HIS A 265 1.62 -11.85 22.36
N ASP A 266 0.99 -13.02 22.37
CA ASP A 266 1.64 -14.25 22.86
C ASP A 266 2.58 -14.88 21.84
N GLY A 267 3.72 -14.21 21.62
CA GLY A 267 4.67 -14.53 20.59
C GLY A 267 4.31 -13.87 19.26
N MET A 268 5.31 -13.81 18.38
CA MET A 268 5.20 -13.16 17.08
C MET A 268 5.43 -14.18 15.96
N ALA A 269 4.91 -13.86 14.79
CA ALA A 269 5.11 -14.59 13.55
C ALA A 269 5.87 -13.72 12.54
N THR A 270 6.12 -14.28 11.37
CA THR A 270 6.64 -13.65 10.17
C THR A 270 5.67 -13.89 9.03
N ILE A 271 5.78 -13.16 7.93
CA ILE A 271 4.97 -13.43 6.74
C ILE A 271 5.14 -14.87 6.23
N PHE A 272 6.29 -15.50 6.52
CA PHE A 272 6.59 -16.87 6.16
C PHE A 272 5.79 -17.92 6.93
N ASP A 273 5.27 -17.57 8.10
CA ASP A 273 4.37 -18.42 8.89
C ASP A 273 2.93 -18.35 8.33
N TYR A 274 2.56 -17.23 7.72
CA TYR A 274 1.31 -17.11 6.94
C TYR A 274 1.40 -17.83 5.59
N LEU A 275 2.62 -17.99 5.05
CA LEU A 275 2.88 -18.54 3.72
C LEU A 275 3.88 -19.72 3.76
N PRO A 276 3.57 -20.81 4.49
CA PRO A 276 4.52 -21.90 4.73
C PRO A 276 4.95 -22.63 3.46
N THR A 277 4.08 -22.72 2.46
CA THR A 277 4.31 -23.46 1.21
C THR A 277 4.69 -22.57 0.03
N ALA A 278 4.68 -21.24 0.18
CA ALA A 278 4.82 -20.33 -0.94
C ALA A 278 6.18 -20.44 -1.63
N SER A 279 6.18 -20.25 -2.96
CA SER A 279 7.42 -19.94 -3.68
C SER A 279 7.80 -18.48 -3.42
N ILE A 280 9.10 -18.17 -3.40
CA ILE A 280 9.58 -16.81 -3.13
C ILE A 280 10.22 -16.24 -4.38
N SER A 281 9.79 -15.06 -4.77
CA SER A 281 10.44 -14.22 -5.76
C SER A 281 10.95 -12.96 -5.07
N LEU A 282 12.17 -12.54 -5.39
CA LEU A 282 12.77 -11.32 -4.86
C LEU A 282 13.09 -10.37 -6.01
N ASP A 283 12.83 -9.09 -5.78
CA ASP A 283 13.09 -8.01 -6.72
C ASP A 283 14.60 -7.79 -6.97
N HIS A 284 14.91 -6.97 -7.96
CA HIS A 284 16.24 -6.43 -8.17
C HIS A 284 16.70 -5.62 -6.95
N ASP A 285 17.98 -5.75 -6.59
CA ASP A 285 18.64 -5.04 -5.48
C ASP A 285 17.99 -5.21 -4.10
N ILE A 286 17.23 -6.29 -3.92
CA ILE A 286 16.59 -6.61 -2.64
C ILE A 286 17.61 -6.70 -1.49
N GLU A 287 18.83 -7.15 -1.77
CA GLU A 287 19.89 -7.27 -0.77
C GLU A 287 20.31 -5.91 -0.21
N GLU A 288 20.40 -4.89 -1.06
CA GLU A 288 20.73 -3.53 -0.67
C GLU A 288 19.56 -2.90 0.12
N ALA A 289 18.33 -3.11 -0.34
CA ALA A 289 17.13 -2.63 0.36
C ALA A 289 17.00 -3.23 1.76
N VAL A 290 17.20 -4.55 1.90
CA VAL A 290 17.20 -5.25 3.19
C VAL A 290 18.36 -4.77 4.08
N GLY A 291 19.57 -4.63 3.53
CA GLY A 291 20.74 -4.13 4.27
C GLY A 291 20.50 -2.74 4.84
N THR A 292 20.07 -1.81 3.99
CA THR A 292 19.75 -0.41 4.36
C THR A 292 18.68 -0.37 5.44
N ARG A 293 17.65 -1.21 5.32
CA ARG A 293 16.58 -1.28 6.31
C ARG A 293 17.07 -1.76 7.68
N LEU A 294 17.88 -2.82 7.71
CA LEU A 294 18.45 -3.35 8.96
C LEU A 294 19.37 -2.34 9.64
N GLU A 295 20.19 -1.61 8.86
CA GLU A 295 21.03 -0.53 9.38
C GLU A 295 20.18 0.59 9.98
N THR A 296 19.14 1.02 9.26
CA THR A 296 18.20 2.05 9.74
C THR A 296 17.57 1.65 11.08
N VAL A 297 17.06 0.43 11.19
CA VAL A 297 16.46 -0.09 12.45
C VAL A 297 17.46 -0.05 13.60
N ARG A 298 18.70 -0.51 13.38
CA ARG A 298 19.76 -0.48 14.38
C ARG A 298 20.09 0.94 14.81
N ASP A 299 20.24 1.86 13.86
CA ASP A 299 20.68 3.22 14.15
C ASP A 299 19.61 3.99 14.94
N TYR A 300 18.32 3.83 14.62
CA TYR A 300 17.22 4.37 15.44
C TYR A 300 17.15 3.75 16.84
N TYR A 301 17.35 2.43 16.94
CA TYR A 301 17.39 1.75 18.24
C TYR A 301 18.51 2.31 19.13
N GLU A 302 19.74 2.39 18.63
CA GLU A 302 20.88 2.90 19.40
C GLU A 302 20.71 4.38 19.76
N ALA A 303 20.15 5.19 18.85
CA ALA A 303 19.80 6.58 19.16
C ALA A 303 18.82 6.66 20.34
N ARG A 304 17.73 5.88 20.34
CA ARG A 304 16.76 5.86 21.45
C ARG A 304 17.35 5.31 22.75
N LYS A 305 18.15 4.24 22.66
CA LYS A 305 18.78 3.60 23.80
C LYS A 305 19.80 4.51 24.49
N SER A 306 20.59 5.26 23.72
CA SER A 306 21.57 6.20 24.27
C SER A 306 20.89 7.31 25.09
N VAL A 307 19.78 7.85 24.58
CA VAL A 307 18.95 8.84 25.27
C VAL A 307 18.37 8.25 26.56
N ASP A 308 17.79 7.06 26.48
CA ASP A 308 17.20 6.36 27.63
C ASP A 308 18.22 6.14 28.77
N GLN A 309 19.42 5.68 28.42
CA GLN A 309 20.51 5.45 29.38
C GLN A 309 21.07 6.74 29.99
N SER A 310 21.08 7.84 29.21
CA SER A 310 21.59 9.13 29.68
C SER A 310 20.72 9.77 30.76
N LYS A 311 19.48 9.29 30.97
CA LYS A 311 18.43 9.91 31.82
C LYS A 311 18.23 11.41 31.53
N THR A 312 18.70 11.87 30.37
CA THR A 312 18.57 13.26 29.95
C THR A 312 17.20 13.35 29.31
N VAL A 313 16.33 14.16 29.90
CA VAL A 313 15.02 14.47 29.35
C VAL A 313 15.25 15.06 27.95
N THR A 314 14.76 14.38 26.91
CA THR A 314 14.79 14.96 25.55
C THR A 314 14.08 16.31 25.55
N ASP A 315 14.36 17.19 24.57
CA ASP A 315 13.64 18.47 24.41
C ASP A 315 12.10 18.34 24.43
N ALA A 316 11.56 17.13 24.23
CA ALA A 316 10.13 16.80 24.27
C ALA A 316 9.63 16.17 25.60
N GLY A 317 10.43 16.05 26.65
CA GLY A 317 9.93 15.63 27.97
C GLY A 317 9.59 14.14 28.17
N MET A 318 9.56 13.32 27.11
CA MET A 318 9.01 11.96 27.18
C MET A 318 10.07 10.86 27.39
N ILE A 319 9.82 10.00 28.38
CA ILE A 319 10.50 8.71 28.59
C ILE A 319 10.20 7.80 27.40
N TYR A 320 11.22 7.13 26.85
CA TYR A 320 11.06 6.18 25.75
C TYR A 320 11.99 5.00 25.98
N HIS A 321 11.42 3.85 26.31
CA HIS A 321 12.15 2.60 26.54
C HIS A 321 12.08 1.71 25.27
N PRO A 322 13.10 1.73 24.38
CA PRO A 322 13.05 0.98 23.13
C PRO A 322 13.21 -0.52 23.37
N ILE A 323 12.33 -1.33 22.79
CA ILE A 323 12.50 -2.80 22.81
C ILE A 323 13.72 -3.22 21.97
N PRO A 324 14.43 -4.30 22.34
CA PRO A 324 15.46 -4.90 21.49
C PRO A 324 14.95 -5.16 20.06
N PRO A 325 15.74 -4.84 19.01
CA PRO A 325 15.28 -4.95 17.62
C PRO A 325 14.81 -6.32 17.21
N ASP A 326 15.44 -7.38 17.72
CA ASP A 326 15.14 -8.78 17.43
C ASP A 326 13.74 -9.22 17.87
N LEU A 327 13.10 -8.48 18.79
CA LEU A 327 11.71 -8.73 19.19
C LEU A 327 10.68 -8.27 18.16
N LEU A 328 10.97 -7.26 17.34
CA LEU A 328 10.04 -6.69 16.35
C LEU A 328 10.52 -6.86 14.90
N TYR A 329 11.81 -7.02 14.67
CA TYR A 329 12.40 -7.16 13.34
C TYR A 329 13.25 -8.43 13.28
N LEU A 330 13.27 -9.06 12.11
CA LEU A 330 14.19 -10.14 11.79
C LEU A 330 15.61 -9.58 11.67
N SER A 331 16.57 -10.30 12.23
CA SER A 331 17.98 -10.09 11.91
C SER A 331 18.31 -10.57 10.49
N GLY A 332 19.47 -10.15 9.96
CA GLY A 332 19.94 -10.62 8.65
C GLY A 332 20.14 -12.15 8.58
N ASP A 333 20.56 -12.77 9.68
CA ASP A 333 20.72 -14.22 9.76
C ASP A 333 19.36 -14.94 9.80
N GLU A 334 18.38 -14.39 10.52
CA GLU A 334 17.02 -14.93 10.52
C GLU A 334 16.36 -14.78 9.14
N TRP A 335 16.57 -13.65 8.45
CA TRP A 335 16.13 -13.46 7.07
C TRP A 335 16.65 -14.58 6.15
N ILE A 336 17.95 -14.84 6.18
CA ILE A 336 18.58 -15.92 5.41
C ILE A 336 18.02 -17.29 5.81
N LYS A 337 17.85 -17.54 7.11
CA LYS A 337 17.30 -18.78 7.63
C LYS A 337 15.85 -19.01 7.17
N GLN A 338 15.05 -17.96 7.09
CA GLN A 338 13.69 -18.04 6.56
C GLN A 338 13.68 -18.36 5.06
N LEU A 339 14.63 -17.84 4.29
CA LEU A 339 14.70 -18.13 2.86
C LEU A 339 15.23 -19.54 2.54
N GLY A 340 16.19 -20.05 3.31
CA GLY A 340 16.91 -21.31 3.04
C GLY A 340 16.07 -22.55 2.71
N PRO A 341 14.96 -22.86 3.40
CA PRO A 341 14.15 -24.05 3.08
C PRO A 341 13.21 -23.87 1.87
N ARG A 342 13.18 -22.70 1.24
CA ARG A 342 12.18 -22.33 0.22
C ARG A 342 12.78 -22.24 -1.17
N ALA A 343 11.92 -22.36 -2.18
CA ALA A 343 12.32 -22.12 -3.57
C ALA A 343 12.39 -20.61 -3.80
N VAL A 344 13.61 -20.06 -3.79
CA VAL A 344 13.87 -18.62 -3.97
C VAL A 344 14.32 -18.35 -5.40
N THR A 345 13.71 -17.37 -6.05
CA THR A 345 14.15 -16.84 -7.34
C THR A 345 14.36 -15.33 -7.23
N VAL A 346 15.49 -14.86 -7.72
CA VAL A 346 15.84 -13.43 -7.73
C VAL A 346 15.75 -12.91 -9.16
N PHE A 347 14.98 -11.85 -9.35
CA PHE A 347 14.82 -11.22 -10.65
C PHE A 347 15.93 -10.22 -10.91
N ARG A 348 16.43 -10.21 -12.16
CA ARG A 348 17.44 -9.25 -12.62
C ARG A 348 17.02 -8.71 -14.00
N PRO A 349 17.11 -7.39 -14.22
CA PRO A 349 16.67 -6.78 -15.48
C PRO A 349 17.65 -7.03 -16.65
N TYR A 350 18.91 -7.30 -16.34
CA TYR A 350 19.99 -7.49 -17.31
C TYR A 350 19.92 -8.84 -18.01
N ALA A 351 20.47 -8.96 -19.22
CA ALA A 351 20.56 -10.24 -19.91
C ALA A 351 21.42 -11.25 -19.14
N ALA A 352 21.09 -12.54 -19.24
CA ALA A 352 21.86 -13.58 -18.56
C ALA A 352 23.34 -13.56 -18.95
N ALA A 353 23.63 -13.31 -20.24
CA ALA A 353 24.99 -13.20 -20.77
C ALA A 353 25.80 -12.07 -20.12
N ASP A 354 25.16 -10.96 -19.74
CA ASP A 354 25.82 -9.79 -19.17
C ASP A 354 26.19 -10.00 -17.70
N ILE A 355 25.45 -10.86 -16.99
CA ILE A 355 25.63 -11.12 -15.55
C ILE A 355 26.19 -12.53 -15.25
N GLY A 356 26.63 -13.27 -16.28
CA GLY A 356 27.15 -14.63 -16.12
C GLY A 356 26.11 -15.66 -15.65
N GLY A 357 24.83 -15.39 -15.90
CA GLY A 357 23.71 -16.29 -15.58
C GLY A 357 23.41 -17.29 -16.69
N ASN A 358 22.64 -18.33 -16.36
CA ASN A 358 22.24 -19.37 -17.31
C ASN A 358 20.75 -19.32 -17.71
N GLU A 359 19.92 -18.60 -16.96
CA GLU A 359 18.48 -18.49 -17.21
C GLU A 359 18.11 -17.04 -17.58
N ASP A 360 17.49 -16.86 -18.75
CA ASP A 360 17.06 -15.56 -19.28
C ASP A 360 15.57 -15.65 -19.65
N ALA A 361 14.75 -14.76 -19.10
CA ALA A 361 13.32 -14.66 -19.41
C ALA A 361 13.05 -13.95 -20.76
N GLY A 362 14.08 -13.38 -21.40
CA GLY A 362 14.01 -12.72 -22.70
C GLY A 362 13.51 -11.28 -22.66
N GLY A 363 13.22 -10.73 -21.49
CA GLY A 363 12.78 -9.35 -21.30
C GLY A 363 13.94 -8.36 -21.34
N ARG A 364 13.74 -7.16 -21.89
CA ARG A 364 14.71 -6.06 -21.95
C ARG A 364 14.01 -4.74 -21.68
N THR A 365 14.73 -3.75 -21.16
CA THR A 365 14.22 -2.39 -21.00
C THR A 365 13.74 -1.83 -22.34
N GLY A 366 12.62 -1.11 -22.32
CA GLY A 366 12.00 -0.48 -23.48
C GLY A 366 12.87 0.59 -24.12
N ARG A 367 12.51 0.98 -25.36
CA ARG A 367 13.17 2.09 -26.05
C ARG A 367 12.70 3.41 -25.48
N GLU A 368 13.65 4.19 -24.97
CA GLU A 368 13.43 5.60 -24.66
C GLU A 368 13.67 6.46 -25.91
N PHE A 369 12.84 7.49 -26.12
CA PHE A 369 12.96 8.41 -27.25
C PHE A 369 13.63 9.74 -26.86
N ALA A 370 14.41 9.74 -25.78
CA ALA A 370 15.09 10.94 -25.26
C ALA A 370 16.10 11.52 -26.26
N ASP A 371 16.80 10.65 -27.00
CA ASP A 371 17.75 11.03 -28.05
C ASP A 371 17.05 11.75 -29.22
N VAL A 372 15.86 11.29 -29.62
CA VAL A 372 15.04 11.91 -30.66
C VAL A 372 14.54 13.27 -30.19
N ARG A 373 14.03 13.37 -28.96
CA ARG A 373 13.56 14.65 -28.37
C ARG A 373 14.67 15.70 -28.25
N ALA A 374 15.92 15.28 -28.06
CA ALA A 374 17.06 16.17 -27.98
C ALA A 374 17.46 16.77 -29.33
N ARG A 375 16.96 16.25 -30.46
CA ARG A 375 17.31 16.69 -31.81
C ARG A 375 16.20 17.59 -32.38
N PRO A 376 16.47 18.88 -32.65
CA PRO A 376 15.44 19.85 -33.06
C PRO A 376 14.70 19.53 -34.37
N ASN A 377 15.30 18.72 -35.24
CA ASN A 377 14.77 18.42 -36.58
C ASN A 377 14.13 17.03 -36.69
N GLU A 378 13.98 16.29 -35.58
CA GLU A 378 13.33 14.99 -35.57
C GLU A 378 11.97 15.06 -34.87
N ASN A 379 10.96 14.40 -35.46
CA ASN A 379 9.64 14.29 -34.86
C ASN A 379 9.54 12.99 -34.06
N VAL A 380 9.26 13.11 -32.76
CA VAL A 380 9.21 11.96 -31.85
C VAL A 380 8.06 10.99 -32.17
N TYR A 381 6.93 11.49 -32.66
CA TYR A 381 5.79 10.67 -33.06
C TYR A 381 6.08 9.88 -34.33
N GLU A 382 6.80 10.47 -35.28
CA GLU A 382 7.28 9.74 -36.47
C GLU A 382 8.31 8.67 -36.10
N ALA A 383 9.26 8.99 -35.21
CA ALA A 383 10.22 8.01 -34.71
C ALA A 383 9.54 6.85 -33.96
N PHE A 384 8.51 7.15 -33.16
CA PHE A 384 7.69 6.13 -32.50
C PHE A 384 6.89 5.30 -33.51
N ALA A 385 6.26 5.91 -34.52
CA ALA A 385 5.56 5.17 -35.57
C ALA A 385 6.50 4.21 -36.33
N ASN A 386 7.72 4.66 -36.63
CA ASN A 386 8.75 3.80 -37.24
C ASN A 386 9.18 2.66 -36.29
N HIS A 387 9.25 2.92 -34.99
CA HIS A 387 9.53 1.89 -33.99
C HIS A 387 8.40 0.83 -33.95
N VAL A 388 7.13 1.25 -33.91
CA VAL A 388 5.97 0.35 -33.94
C VAL A 388 6.03 -0.56 -35.17
N ARG A 389 6.26 0.00 -36.37
CA ARG A 389 6.40 -0.79 -37.61
C ARG A 389 7.57 -1.78 -37.54
N ALA A 390 8.70 -1.37 -36.98
CA ALA A 390 9.87 -2.23 -36.84
C ALA A 390 9.62 -3.40 -35.87
N GLU A 391 8.91 -3.16 -34.77
CA GLU A 391 8.56 -4.20 -33.79
C GLU A 391 7.51 -5.17 -34.33
N HIS A 392 6.50 -4.68 -35.07
CA HIS A 392 5.59 -5.54 -35.84
C HIS A 392 6.34 -6.39 -36.87
N GLY A 393 7.35 -5.83 -37.55
CA GLY A 393 8.22 -6.57 -38.48
C GLY A 393 9.01 -7.71 -37.82
N LYS A 394 9.22 -7.66 -36.49
CA LYS A 394 9.82 -8.73 -35.69
C LYS A 394 8.79 -9.74 -35.17
N GLY A 395 7.51 -9.58 -35.51
CA GLY A 395 6.41 -10.42 -35.05
C GLY A 395 5.92 -10.11 -33.63
N ARG A 396 6.32 -8.98 -33.04
CA ARG A 396 5.90 -8.58 -31.69
C ARG A 396 4.59 -7.80 -31.73
N ARG A 397 3.75 -7.97 -30.71
CA ARG A 397 2.60 -7.10 -30.43
C ARG A 397 3.11 -5.80 -29.80
N VAL A 398 2.65 -4.63 -30.25
CA VAL A 398 3.06 -3.35 -29.67
C VAL A 398 1.91 -2.73 -28.89
N ILE A 399 2.19 -2.37 -27.63
CA ILE A 399 1.25 -1.78 -26.70
C ILE A 399 1.76 -0.39 -26.29
N LEU A 400 0.90 0.61 -26.37
CA LEU A 400 1.11 1.96 -25.85
C LEU A 400 0.34 2.13 -24.54
N ALA A 401 1.05 2.16 -23.41
CA ALA A 401 0.48 2.40 -22.09
C ALA A 401 0.38 3.91 -21.80
N CYS A 402 -0.84 4.36 -21.51
CA CYS A 402 -1.15 5.75 -21.19
C CYS A 402 -1.68 5.88 -19.74
N PHE A 403 -1.44 7.00 -19.07
CA PHE A 403 -1.86 7.19 -17.68
C PHE A 403 -3.36 7.45 -17.49
N SER A 404 -4.06 7.88 -18.55
CA SER A 404 -5.49 8.17 -18.49
C SER A 404 -6.11 8.06 -19.88
N VAL A 405 -7.43 7.83 -19.90
CA VAL A 405 -8.24 7.86 -21.12
C VAL A 405 -8.03 9.18 -21.89
N GLY A 406 -7.99 10.31 -21.19
CA GLY A 406 -7.77 11.61 -21.83
C GLY A 406 -6.40 11.74 -22.49
N SER A 407 -5.36 11.12 -21.90
CA SER A 407 -4.02 11.10 -22.49
C SER A 407 -3.95 10.14 -23.67
N ARG A 408 -4.55 8.95 -23.55
CA ARG A 408 -4.70 7.96 -24.62
C ARG A 408 -5.34 8.59 -25.85
N ASN A 409 -6.49 9.25 -25.69
CA ASN A 409 -7.19 9.90 -26.79
C ASN A 409 -6.33 10.95 -27.50
N ARG A 410 -5.57 11.74 -26.72
CA ARG A 410 -4.69 12.78 -27.27
C ARG A 410 -3.54 12.18 -28.07
N ILE A 411 -2.82 11.21 -27.51
CA ILE A 411 -1.66 10.61 -28.19
C ILE A 411 -2.11 9.80 -29.42
N CYS A 412 -3.20 9.04 -29.33
CA CYS A 412 -3.78 8.34 -30.49
C CYS A 412 -4.14 9.31 -31.62
N GLY A 413 -4.75 10.46 -31.30
CA GLY A 413 -5.05 11.50 -32.28
C GLY A 413 -3.81 12.01 -33.03
N VAL A 414 -2.72 12.28 -32.31
CA VAL A 414 -1.46 12.72 -32.92
C VAL A 414 -0.80 11.60 -33.74
N LEU A 415 -0.84 10.35 -33.26
CA LEU A 415 -0.27 9.21 -33.99
C LEU A 415 -1.01 8.90 -35.29
N ASN A 416 -2.33 9.12 -35.32
CA ASN A 416 -3.14 9.03 -36.55
C ASN A 416 -2.64 10.02 -37.62
N GLU A 417 -2.32 11.27 -37.25
CA GLU A 417 -1.77 12.28 -38.16
C GLU A 417 -0.38 11.89 -38.69
N HIS A 418 0.37 11.06 -37.95
CA HIS A 418 1.68 10.54 -38.30
C HIS A 418 1.65 9.13 -38.93
N GLY A 419 0.49 8.67 -39.41
CA GLY A 419 0.36 7.47 -40.23
C GLY A 419 0.29 6.15 -39.46
N LEU A 420 -0.13 6.20 -38.18
CA LEU A 420 -0.60 5.03 -37.43
C LEU A 420 -2.12 5.13 -37.27
N THR A 421 -2.89 4.75 -38.29
CA THR A 421 -4.35 4.97 -38.34
C THR A 421 -5.19 3.86 -37.71
N ASP A 422 -4.61 2.66 -37.54
CA ASP A 422 -5.31 1.47 -37.06
C ASP A 422 -4.95 1.17 -35.59
N ILE A 423 -5.21 2.16 -34.71
CA ILE A 423 -4.96 2.02 -33.28
C ILE A 423 -6.19 1.42 -32.61
N ILE A 424 -6.02 0.32 -31.86
CA ILE A 424 -7.08 -0.30 -31.09
C ILE A 424 -6.99 0.20 -29.65
N GLU A 425 -8.07 0.78 -29.15
CA GLU A 425 -8.19 1.15 -27.75
C GLU A 425 -8.86 0.02 -26.97
N VAL A 426 -8.20 -0.45 -25.92
CA VAL A 426 -8.72 -1.52 -25.05
C VAL A 426 -8.47 -1.18 -23.58
N ASP A 427 -9.26 -1.79 -22.70
CA ASP A 427 -9.23 -1.51 -21.26
C ASP A 427 -8.84 -2.75 -20.43
N THR A 428 -8.82 -3.95 -21.03
CA THR A 428 -8.48 -5.20 -20.34
C THR A 428 -7.40 -6.01 -21.05
N TRP A 429 -6.67 -6.85 -20.30
CA TRP A 429 -5.68 -7.75 -20.89
C TRP A 429 -6.29 -8.78 -21.86
N SER A 430 -7.50 -9.29 -21.57
CA SER A 430 -8.18 -10.22 -22.48
C SER A 430 -8.45 -9.60 -23.86
N GLU A 431 -8.76 -8.29 -23.91
CA GLU A 431 -8.92 -7.56 -25.17
C GLU A 431 -7.57 -7.34 -25.87
N VAL A 432 -6.50 -7.09 -25.11
CA VAL A 432 -5.13 -7.04 -25.65
C VAL A 432 -4.76 -8.37 -26.32
N GLU A 433 -5.09 -9.50 -25.71
CA GLU A 433 -4.82 -10.83 -26.28
C GLU A 433 -5.66 -11.11 -27.54
N ALA A 434 -6.93 -10.71 -27.52
CA ALA A 434 -7.87 -10.90 -28.63
C ALA A 434 -7.62 -9.95 -29.83
N ALA A 435 -6.90 -8.85 -29.63
CA ALA A 435 -6.65 -7.86 -30.67
C ALA A 435 -5.89 -8.47 -31.88
N PRO A 436 -6.22 -8.07 -33.13
CA PRO A 436 -5.50 -8.46 -34.33
C PRO A 436 -3.99 -8.16 -34.29
N ALA A 437 -3.19 -9.04 -34.91
CA ALA A 437 -1.76 -8.81 -35.04
C ALA A 437 -1.46 -7.64 -35.99
N GLY A 438 -0.38 -6.91 -35.73
CA GLY A 438 0.11 -5.82 -36.59
C GLY A 438 -0.58 -4.47 -36.39
N GLN A 439 -1.51 -4.35 -35.43
CA GLN A 439 -2.11 -3.08 -35.01
C GLN A 439 -1.50 -2.60 -33.69
N LEU A 440 -1.39 -1.27 -33.53
CA LEU A 440 -0.96 -0.68 -32.26
C LEU A 440 -2.12 -0.76 -31.28
N ILE A 441 -1.86 -1.25 -30.07
CA ILE A 441 -2.86 -1.33 -29.02
C ILE A 441 -2.60 -0.23 -28.00
N ALA A 442 -3.59 0.59 -27.68
CA ALA A 442 -3.48 1.64 -26.70
C ALA A 442 -4.31 1.30 -25.44
N ILE A 443 -3.67 1.29 -24.28
CA ILE A 443 -4.28 0.94 -22.99
C ILE A 443 -4.16 2.08 -21.99
N THR A 444 -5.01 2.05 -20.96
CA THR A 444 -4.86 2.92 -19.79
C THR A 444 -4.26 2.11 -18.64
N LEU A 445 -2.95 2.27 -18.39
CA LEU A 445 -2.22 1.53 -17.35
C LEU A 445 -1.04 2.37 -16.84
N GLY A 446 -0.92 2.50 -15.53
CA GLY A 446 0.14 3.28 -14.88
C GLY A 446 1.49 2.58 -14.90
N VAL A 447 2.20 2.63 -16.03
CA VAL A 447 3.55 2.08 -16.16
C VAL A 447 4.54 3.21 -16.41
N GLU A 448 5.62 3.26 -15.62
CA GLU A 448 6.64 4.31 -15.75
C GLU A 448 7.49 4.11 -17.01
N ARG A 449 8.06 2.91 -17.18
CA ARG A 449 8.91 2.58 -18.32
C ARG A 449 8.44 1.33 -19.06
N GLY A 450 8.60 1.35 -20.37
CA GLY A 450 8.29 0.24 -21.23
C GLY A 450 9.28 -0.90 -21.11
N PHE A 451 8.91 -2.04 -21.68
CA PHE A 451 9.75 -3.22 -21.78
C PHE A 451 9.48 -3.98 -23.08
N VAL A 452 10.44 -4.80 -23.47
CA VAL A 452 10.40 -5.64 -24.66
C VAL A 452 10.55 -7.08 -24.23
N THR A 453 9.73 -7.97 -24.77
CA THR A 453 9.81 -9.43 -24.59
C THR A 453 9.98 -10.10 -25.97
N PRO A 454 10.13 -11.43 -26.03
CA PRO A 454 10.12 -12.13 -27.32
C PRO A 454 8.83 -11.93 -28.13
N SER A 455 7.69 -11.76 -27.46
CA SER A 455 6.36 -11.71 -28.09
C SER A 455 5.69 -10.33 -28.08
N LEU A 456 6.13 -9.41 -27.22
CA LEU A 456 5.49 -8.10 -27.08
C LEU A 456 6.51 -6.97 -26.85
N THR A 457 6.10 -5.75 -27.16
CA THR A 457 6.79 -4.51 -26.82
C THR A 457 5.78 -3.56 -26.20
N LEU A 458 5.94 -3.26 -24.92
CA LEU A 458 5.17 -2.24 -24.22
C LEU A 458 5.99 -0.96 -24.20
N VAL A 459 5.40 0.14 -24.65
CA VAL A 459 5.99 1.47 -24.64
C VAL A 459 5.05 2.37 -23.85
N THR A 460 5.59 3.20 -22.97
CA THR A 460 4.77 4.14 -22.18
C THR A 460 4.68 5.49 -22.88
N GLU A 461 3.66 6.27 -22.54
CA GLU A 461 3.59 7.68 -22.94
C GLU A 461 4.86 8.44 -22.51
N GLN A 462 5.44 8.13 -21.34
CA GLN A 462 6.67 8.72 -20.83
C GLN A 462 7.89 8.35 -21.66
N ASP A 463 7.99 7.11 -22.16
CA ASP A 463 9.09 6.71 -23.06
C ASP A 463 9.12 7.61 -24.31
N VAL A 464 7.93 7.92 -24.85
CA VAL A 464 7.75 8.73 -26.08
C VAL A 464 7.88 10.22 -25.81
N LEU A 465 7.20 10.77 -24.81
CA LEU A 465 7.12 12.22 -24.57
C LEU A 465 8.14 12.73 -23.55
N GLY A 466 8.79 11.84 -22.82
CA GLY A 466 9.64 12.15 -21.67
C GLY A 466 8.86 12.33 -20.39
N ASP A 467 9.60 12.63 -19.32
CA ASP A 467 9.02 12.92 -18.00
C ASP A 467 8.18 14.20 -18.07
N ARG A 468 6.89 14.05 -18.39
CA ARG A 468 5.91 15.01 -17.90
C ARG A 468 5.85 14.83 -16.39
N LEU A 469 5.71 15.94 -15.66
CA LEU A 469 5.15 15.99 -14.31
C LEU A 469 3.72 15.42 -14.34
N VAL A 470 3.56 14.13 -14.62
CA VAL A 470 2.31 13.39 -14.48
C VAL A 470 2.17 13.16 -12.99
N ARG A 471 1.70 14.19 -12.28
CA ARG A 471 1.09 13.96 -10.99
C ARG A 471 -0.13 13.09 -11.26
N SER A 472 -0.23 11.94 -10.62
CA SER A 472 -1.53 11.29 -10.47
C SER A 472 -2.48 12.39 -10.01
N ALA A 473 -3.57 12.59 -10.74
CA ALA A 473 -4.57 13.54 -10.30
C ALA A 473 -5.17 12.94 -9.02
N ARG A 474 -4.66 13.33 -7.83
CA ARG A 474 -5.46 13.26 -6.61
C ARG A 474 -6.78 13.93 -6.98
N LYS A 475 -7.90 13.24 -6.74
CA LYS A 475 -9.25 13.77 -6.93
C LYS A 475 -9.23 15.24 -6.48
N ARG A 476 -9.44 16.17 -7.42
CA ARG A 476 -9.47 17.60 -7.10
C ARG A 476 -10.57 17.79 -6.06
N ARG A 477 -10.18 18.15 -4.83
CA ARG A 477 -11.10 18.57 -3.78
C ARG A 477 -11.91 19.75 -4.33
N LYS A 478 -13.25 19.65 -4.26
CA LYS A 478 -14.13 20.76 -4.63
C LYS A 478 -13.96 21.89 -3.61
N ALA A 479 -14.09 23.15 -4.05
CA ALA A 479 -13.94 24.32 -3.19
C ALA A 479 -14.85 24.28 -1.94
N ASP A 480 -16.03 23.64 -2.04
CA ASP A 480 -16.94 23.42 -0.91
C ASP A 480 -16.32 22.57 0.22
N ALA A 481 -15.38 21.68 -0.10
CA ALA A 481 -14.68 20.84 0.88
C ALA A 481 -13.63 21.62 1.68
N PHE A 482 -13.11 22.72 1.13
CA PHE A 482 -12.10 23.56 1.80
C PHE A 482 -12.73 24.45 2.89
N ILE A 483 -13.97 24.91 2.67
CA ILE A 483 -14.71 25.71 3.67
C ILE A 483 -15.16 24.82 4.86
N ALA A 484 -15.46 23.55 4.62
CA ALA A 484 -15.76 22.59 5.69
C ALA A 484 -14.54 22.26 6.57
N GLU A 485 -13.34 22.15 5.99
CA GLU A 485 -12.06 22.03 6.73
C GLU A 485 -11.72 23.33 7.48
N ALA A 486 -12.02 24.50 6.91
CA ALA A 486 -11.81 25.80 7.56
C ALA A 486 -12.62 25.97 8.86
N GLY A 487 -13.79 25.33 8.96
CA GLY A 487 -14.60 25.34 10.18
C GLY A 487 -14.01 24.54 11.35
N GLN A 488 -12.93 23.78 11.13
CA GLN A 488 -12.19 23.04 12.16
C GLN A 488 -10.94 23.78 12.65
N LEU A 489 -10.58 24.90 12.02
CA LEU A 489 -9.46 25.73 12.44
C LEU A 489 -9.88 26.63 13.61
N ASN A 490 -9.04 26.72 14.63
CA ASN A 490 -9.20 27.71 15.69
C ASN A 490 -8.55 29.02 15.25
N GLU A 491 -9.15 30.15 15.64
CA GLU A 491 -8.51 31.47 15.46
C GLU A 491 -7.10 31.44 16.07
N GLY A 492 -6.10 31.78 15.25
CA GLY A 492 -4.69 31.76 15.64
C GLY A 492 -3.87 30.58 15.14
N ASP A 493 -4.49 29.56 14.54
CA ASP A 493 -3.80 28.42 13.93
C ASP A 493 -2.90 28.85 12.76
N LEU A 494 -1.77 28.17 12.58
CA LEU A 494 -0.86 28.44 11.47
C LEU A 494 -1.33 27.68 10.23
N VAL A 495 -1.61 28.40 9.16
CA VAL A 495 -2.08 27.86 7.88
C VAL A 495 -1.07 28.13 6.79
N VAL A 496 -0.97 27.23 5.80
CA VAL A 496 -0.03 27.40 4.68
C VAL A 496 -0.80 27.67 3.41
N HIS A 497 -0.65 28.88 2.87
CA HIS A 497 -1.20 29.24 1.57
C HIS A 497 -0.20 28.87 0.46
N VAL A 498 -0.67 28.15 -0.56
CA VAL A 498 0.18 27.62 -1.64
C VAL A 498 0.98 28.70 -2.37
N GLU A 499 0.41 29.90 -2.52
CA GLU A 499 1.06 31.03 -3.20
C GLU A 499 1.73 32.03 -2.25
N HIS A 500 1.36 32.04 -0.96
CA HIS A 500 1.74 33.12 -0.03
C HIS A 500 2.54 32.64 1.18
N GLY A 501 2.70 31.33 1.37
CA GLY A 501 3.46 30.74 2.46
C GLY A 501 2.67 30.65 3.77
N ILE A 502 3.38 30.63 4.90
CA ILE A 502 2.79 30.43 6.23
C ILE A 502 2.10 31.73 6.69
N GLY A 503 0.81 31.63 6.97
CA GLY A 503 -0.03 32.68 7.56
C GLY A 503 -0.67 32.20 8.86
N ARG A 504 -1.42 33.09 9.51
CA ARG A 504 -2.21 32.79 10.71
C ARG A 504 -3.67 32.94 10.36
N TYR A 505 -4.49 31.94 10.68
CA TYR A 505 -5.92 31.97 10.46
C TYR A 505 -6.59 32.96 11.43
N ASP A 506 -7.40 33.86 10.89
CA ASP A 506 -8.05 34.96 11.62
C ASP A 506 -9.58 34.98 11.44
N GLY A 507 -10.15 33.81 11.13
CA GLY A 507 -11.61 33.59 11.04
C GLY A 507 -12.16 33.56 9.61
N LEU A 508 -13.49 33.39 9.51
CA LEU A 508 -14.25 33.45 8.27
C LEU A 508 -15.03 34.76 8.19
N GLU A 509 -14.97 35.44 7.05
CA GLU A 509 -15.70 36.67 6.78
C GLU A 509 -16.50 36.53 5.47
N THR A 510 -17.80 36.87 5.52
CA THR A 510 -18.65 36.90 4.33
C THR A 510 -18.48 38.24 3.61
N LEU A 511 -17.82 38.22 2.46
CA LEU A 511 -17.63 39.37 1.59
C LEU A 511 -18.67 39.37 0.47
N THR A 512 -19.25 40.53 0.16
CA THR A 512 -20.13 40.64 -1.01
C THR A 512 -19.31 40.94 -2.24
N VAL A 513 -19.21 39.97 -3.17
CA VAL A 513 -18.49 40.12 -4.44
C VAL A 513 -19.47 39.97 -5.58
N GLY A 514 -19.55 40.97 -6.47
CA GLY A 514 -20.45 40.94 -7.63
C GLY A 514 -21.95 40.88 -7.30
N GLY A 515 -22.36 41.26 -6.08
CA GLY A 515 -23.75 41.27 -5.63
C GLY A 515 -24.22 39.95 -4.98
N ALA A 516 -23.33 38.97 -4.80
CA ALA A 516 -23.58 37.75 -4.06
C ALA A 516 -22.68 37.67 -2.81
N PRO A 517 -23.16 37.13 -1.68
CA PRO A 517 -22.34 36.86 -0.52
C PRO A 517 -21.39 35.69 -0.81
N HIS A 518 -20.12 35.86 -0.46
CA HIS A 518 -19.05 34.87 -0.58
C HIS A 518 -18.27 34.78 0.74
N ASP A 519 -18.19 33.59 1.32
CA ASP A 519 -17.39 33.37 2.53
C ASP A 519 -15.90 33.24 2.16
N CYS A 520 -15.05 33.98 2.85
CA CYS A 520 -13.61 34.05 2.64
C CYS A 520 -12.88 33.84 3.97
N LEU A 521 -11.75 33.13 3.97
CA LEU A 521 -10.88 33.05 5.14
C LEU A 521 -10.04 34.31 5.25
N ARG A 522 -9.81 34.76 6.49
CA ARG A 522 -8.92 35.88 6.80
C ARG A 522 -7.55 35.40 7.30
#